data_AF-A0A0S4N6W6-F1
#
_entry.id   AF-A0A0S4N6W6-F1
#
_cell.length_a   1.000
_cell.length_b   1.000
_cell.length_c   1.000
_cell.angle_alpha   90.00
_cell.angle_beta   90.00
_cell.angle_gamma   90.00
#
_symmetry.space_group_name_H-M   'P 1'
#
loop_
_entity.id
_entity.type
_entity.pdbx_description
1 polymer ?
#
loop_
_entity_poly.entity_id
_entity_poly.type
_entity_poly.pdbx_seq_one_letter_code
_entity_poly.pdbx_strand_id
1 'polypeptide(L)' 'MERAIDWMKQAERDLERARLDVEFGFYEWACFTAQQSAEKAVKAVFQKLKKSLRGHSLLKMFEELSVELEVPRNLFDYA' A
#
# COMPACT_ATOMS: atom_id res chain seq x y z
N MET A 1 13.15 16.68 -3.88
CA MET A 1 11.90 16.11 -4.42
C MET A 1 11.44 15.01 -3.47
N GLU A 2 10.27 15.14 -2.86
CA GLU A 2 9.79 14.23 -1.82
C GLU A 2 9.07 13.03 -2.44
N ARG A 3 9.77 11.91 -2.59
CA ARG A 3 9.23 10.72 -3.28
C ARG A 3 8.06 10.06 -2.54
N ALA A 4 7.86 10.31 -1.25
CA ALA A 4 6.70 9.83 -0.50
C ALA A 4 5.40 10.32 -1.13
N ILE A 5 5.35 11.58 -1.55
CA ILE A 5 4.17 12.16 -2.19
C ILE A 5 3.90 11.46 -3.53
N ASP A 6 4.95 11.15 -4.29
CA ASP A 6 4.80 10.44 -5.57
C ASP A 6 4.29 8.99 -5.37
N TRP A 7 4.76 8.30 -4.33
CA TRP A 7 4.26 6.98 -3.96
C TRP A 7 2.80 7.03 -3.53
N MET A 8 2.42 8.01 -2.70
CA MET A 8 1.03 8.17 -2.25
C MET A 8 0.09 8.49 -3.43
N LYS A 9 0.50 9.37 -4.34
CA LYS A 9 -0.26 9.65 -5.58
C LYS A 9 -0.45 8.41 -6.45
N GLN A 10 0.53 7.51 -6.50
CA GLN A 10 0.37 6.25 -7.22
C GLN A 10 -0.57 5.28 -6.48
N ALA A 11 -0.50 5.23 -5.15
CA ALA A 11 -1.42 4.43 -4.35
C ALA A 11 -2.88 4.85 -4.55
N GLU A 12 -3.15 6.16 -4.57
CA GLU A 12 -4.48 6.72 -4.82
C GLU A 12 -5.00 6.34 -6.22
N ARG A 13 -4.15 6.44 -7.25
CA ARG A 13 -4.52 6.06 -8.63
C ARG A 13 -4.75 4.56 -8.78
N ASP A 14 -3.95 3.72 -8.10
CA ASP A 14 -4.18 2.29 -8.07
C ASP A 14 -5.54 1.97 -7.42
N LEU A 15 -5.90 2.67 -6.33
CA LEU A 15 -7.21 2.47 -5.69
C LEU A 15 -8.36 2.86 -6.61
N GLU A 16 -8.24 4.00 -7.32
CA GLU A 16 -9.21 4.41 -8.34
C GLU A 16 -9.32 3.34 -9.44
N ARG A 17 -8.18 2.81 -9.91
CA ARG A 17 -8.17 1.76 -10.92
C ARG A 17 -8.81 0.46 -10.42
N ALA A 18 -8.53 0.04 -9.20
CA ALA A 18 -9.13 -1.15 -8.61
C ALA A 18 -10.67 -1.04 -8.55
N ARG A 19 -11.20 0.15 -8.26
CA ARG A 19 -12.65 0.41 -8.28
C ARG A 19 -13.24 0.28 -9.69
N LEU A 20 -12.55 0.80 -10.70
CA LEU A 20 -12.96 0.61 -12.10
C LEU A 20 -12.91 -0.88 -12.49
N ASP A 21 -11.87 -1.61 -12.09
CA ASP A 21 -11.78 -3.04 -12.38
C ASP A 21 -12.97 -3.83 -11.78
N VAL A 22 -13.45 -3.46 -10.59
CA VAL A 22 -14.70 -4.00 -10.03
C VAL A 22 -15.91 -3.64 -10.89
N GLU A 23 -16.05 -2.39 -11.30
CA GLU A 23 -17.17 -1.90 -12.12
C GLU A 23 -17.26 -2.64 -13.47
N PHE A 24 -16.12 -2.93 -14.08
CA PHE A 24 -16.04 -3.64 -15.36
C PHE A 24 -15.96 -5.18 -15.24
N GLY A 25 -16.03 -5.72 -14.02
CA GLY A 25 -16.04 -7.17 -13.77
C GLY A 25 -14.69 -7.87 -13.87
N PHE A 26 -13.58 -7.12 -13.86
CA PHE A 26 -12.21 -7.63 -13.84
C PHE A 26 -11.74 -7.88 -12.40
N TYR A 27 -12.41 -8.79 -11.68
CA TYR A 27 -12.22 -8.95 -10.24
C TYR A 27 -10.80 -9.37 -9.82
N GLU A 28 -10.12 -10.17 -10.63
CA GLU A 28 -8.73 -10.55 -10.39
C GLU A 28 -7.78 -9.35 -10.49
N TRP A 29 -8.05 -8.44 -11.42
CA TRP A 29 -7.31 -7.18 -11.57
C TRP A 29 -7.64 -6.21 -10.45
N ALA A 30 -8.90 -6.17 -10.00
CA ALA A 30 -9.28 -5.39 -8.83
C ALA A 30 -8.50 -5.81 -7.59
N CYS A 31 -8.39 -7.11 -7.31
CA CYS A 31 -7.61 -7.63 -6.18
C CYS A 31 -6.11 -7.31 -6.31
N PHE A 32 -5.53 -7.55 -7.49
CA PHE A 32 -4.12 -7.24 -7.73
C PHE A 32 -3.83 -5.74 -7.53
N THR A 33 -4.65 -4.88 -8.12
CA THR A 33 -4.45 -3.43 -8.07
C THR A 33 -4.71 -2.87 -6.66
N ALA A 34 -5.67 -3.44 -5.92
CA ALA A 34 -5.90 -3.09 -4.52
C ALA A 34 -4.67 -3.42 -3.63
N GLN A 35 -4.06 -4.59 -3.82
CA GLN A 35 -2.82 -4.94 -3.11
C GLN A 35 -1.68 -3.97 -3.46
N GLN A 36 -1.52 -3.64 -4.74
CA GLN A 36 -0.51 -2.67 -5.19
C GLN A 36 -0.74 -1.28 -4.60
N SER A 37 -2.00 -0.82 -4.52
CA SER A 37 -2.35 0.44 -3.86
C SER A 37 -1.87 0.47 -2.41
N ALA A 38 -2.21 -0.56 -1.63
CA ALA A 38 -1.78 -0.67 -0.24
C ALA A 38 -0.24 -0.70 -0.12
N GLU A 39 0.44 -1.47 -0.98
CA GLU A 39 1.91 -1.56 -0.97
C GLU A 39 2.56 -0.19 -1.20
N LYS A 40 2.06 0.57 -2.18
CA LYS A 40 2.57 1.91 -2.50
C LYS A 40 2.32 2.91 -1.38
N ALA A 41 1.15 2.84 -0.74
CA ALA A 41 0.82 3.70 0.40
C ALA A 41 1.79 3.45 1.58
N VAL A 42 2.05 2.19 1.91
CA VAL A 42 2.98 1.83 2.99
C VAL A 42 4.41 2.22 2.63
N LYS A 43 4.84 1.99 1.38
CA LYS A 43 6.16 2.45 0.89
C LYS A 43 6.34 3.97 0.99
N ALA A 44 5.27 4.76 0.81
CA ALA A 44 5.33 6.21 1.01
C ALA A 44 5.68 6.55 2.48
N VAL A 45 5.10 5.83 3.44
CA VAL A 45 5.41 6.00 4.88
C VAL A 45 6.87 5.65 5.17
N PHE A 46 7.36 4.50 4.70
CA PHE A 46 8.77 4.13 4.84
C PHE A 46 9.72 5.18 4.23
N GLN A 47 9.36 5.72 3.07
CA GLN A 47 10.15 6.77 2.40
C GLN A 47 10.19 8.05 3.25
N LYS A 48 9.07 8.45 3.87
CA LYS A 48 8.98 9.59 4.78
C LYS A 48 9.85 9.38 6.03
N LEU A 49 9.92 8.15 6.53
CA LEU A 49 10.80 7.72 7.63
C LEU A 49 12.26 7.54 7.20
N LYS A 50 12.61 7.82 5.92
CA LYS A 50 13.96 7.63 5.34
C LYS A 50 14.47 6.20 5.45
N LYS A 51 13.56 5.23 5.46
CA LYS A 51 13.86 3.79 5.44
C LYS A 51 13.74 3.24 4.03
N SER A 52 14.49 2.18 3.76
CA SER A 52 14.39 1.41 2.52
C SER A 52 13.79 0.06 2.81
N LEU A 53 12.72 -0.28 2.11
CA LEU A 53 12.06 -1.57 2.26
C LEU A 53 12.29 -2.45 1.04
N ARG A 54 12.41 -3.77 1.25
CA ARG A 54 12.50 -4.78 0.19
C ARG A 54 11.35 -5.78 0.33
N GLY A 55 10.71 -6.11 -0.79
CA GLY A 55 9.60 -7.06 -0.85
C GLY A 55 8.23 -6.41 -1.05
N HIS A 56 7.21 -7.27 -1.02
CA HIS A 56 5.82 -6.98 -1.41
C HIS A 56 4.78 -7.45 -0.37
N SER A 57 5.22 -8.03 0.74
CA SER A 57 4.31 -8.54 1.78
C SER A 57 3.87 -7.41 2.70
N LEU A 58 2.60 -7.04 2.64
CA LEU A 58 2.00 -6.04 3.53
C LEU A 58 2.15 -6.42 5.00
N LEU A 59 1.96 -7.70 5.33
CA LEU A 59 2.15 -8.22 6.69
C LEU A 59 3.53 -7.86 7.24
N LYS A 60 4.60 -8.19 6.49
CA LYS A 60 5.98 -7.85 6.90
C LYS A 60 6.21 -6.35 6.99
N MET A 61 5.62 -5.58 6.08
CA MET A 61 5.72 -4.12 6.14
C MET A 61 5.05 -3.54 7.38
N PHE A 62 3.88 -4.06 7.77
CA PHE A 62 3.17 -3.64 8.98
C PHE A 62 3.91 -4.05 10.25
N GLU A 63 4.46 -5.27 10.30
CA GLU A 63 5.33 -5.72 11.39
C GLU A 63 6.53 -4.78 11.57
N GLU A 64 7.23 -4.45 10.49
CA GLU A 64 8.39 -3.55 10.54
C GLU A 64 8.00 -2.11 10.94
N LEU A 65 6.85 -1.62 10.47
CA LEU A 65 6.36 -0.29 10.81
C LEU A 65 5.90 -0.19 12.27
N SER A 66 5.33 -1.28 12.80
CA SER A 66 4.82 -1.35 14.18
C SER A 66 5.88 -1.17 15.27
N VAL A 67 7.17 -1.27 14.91
CA VAL A 67 8.29 -1.01 15.82
C VAL A 67 8.40 0.48 16.18
N GLU A 68 7.95 1.39 15.30
CA GLU A 68 8.14 2.84 15.46
C GLU A 68 6.84 3.64 15.45
N LEU A 69 5.79 3.12 14.80
CA LEU A 69 4.48 3.76 14.72
C LEU A 69 3.39 2.80 15.18
N GLU A 70 2.34 3.35 15.78
CA GLU A 70 1.13 2.58 16.03
C GLU A 70 0.48 2.22 14.68
N VAL A 71 0.43 0.92 14.37
CA VAL A 71 -0.28 0.39 13.20
C VAL A 71 -1.59 -0.22 13.68
N PRO A 72 -2.75 0.28 13.21
CA PRO A 72 -4.04 -0.28 13.59
C PRO A 72 -4.12 -1.78 13.35
N ARG A 73 -4.48 -2.54 14.39
CA ARG A 73 -4.45 -4.01 14.36
C ARG A 73 -5.33 -4.61 13.26
N ASN A 74 -6.44 -3.97 12.94
CA ASN A 74 -7.34 -4.41 11.89
C ASN A 74 -6.68 -4.41 10.50
N LEU A 75 -5.60 -3.67 10.27
CA LEU A 75 -4.87 -3.71 8.99
C LEU A 75 -4.18 -5.06 8.76
N PHE A 76 -3.77 -5.75 9.84
CA PHE A 76 -3.13 -7.06 9.74
C PHE A 76 -4.10 -8.15 9.29
N ASP A 77 -5.40 -7.98 9.53
CA ASP A 77 -6.44 -8.93 9.10
C ASP A 77 -6.66 -8.91 7.58
N TYR A 78 -6.18 -7.86 6.89
CA TYR A 78 -6.30 -7.66 5.44
C TYR A 78 -4.96 -7.78 4.69
N ALA A 79 -3.88 -8.18 5.39
CA ALA A 79 -2.50 -8.20 4.89
C ALA A 79 -2.07 -9.57 4.34
#